data_AF-A0A0Q5V5G5-F1
#
_entry.id   AF-A0A0Q5V5G5-F1
#
_cell.length_a   1.000
_cell.length_b   1.000
_cell.length_c   1.000
_cell.angle_alpha   90.00
_cell.angle_beta   90.00
_cell.angle_gamma   90.00
#
_symmetry.space_group_name_H-M   'P 1'
#
loop_
_entity.id
_entity.type
_entity.pdbx_description
1 polymer ?
#
loop_
_entity_poly.entity_id
_entity_poly.type
_entity_poly.pdbx_seq_one_letter_code
_entity_poly.pdbx_strand_id
1 'polypeptide(L)'
;MPEMKTNRRKFIGTSSMTLVGIAFTNTLLGQSVSSLIKIVEETIPQKLKRAADLRNNQVTSSPVFRNRSGSNRNMEAALDIYNEVIVLDAKEVRAYDGIRKVLLQSKYKELEVLQVFSNYLVVNTVSPIFKERVAKEYMRLALGNKKFANQLNSPNDLLLASNTLLNQARIAEPDNEQFEAQYQKTVAKITQQTVVLDARDNPALKALKKINRQNHKKRFDHLTAAETKILLDKLLAKKPNTDRNNHIREIHKVYINKLVKGGDIYNAVKELEGLIKFDNSDVHALKMARKICIQYYRYENLENIERENDKVKESFWSKTALFDILLKRYQKENTGSISELEDILSNAASKAKSFGQFFEVNTRKIKVSMIQKIDPEAELGKLADSISGIKSAHAIDRFNVLCVKHYIEKNMRPQAVKVINIALRQNGLSLDDFLLQKVEEVNRHRIAEKPIHNERLNYLRTQLFD
;
A
#
# COMPACT_ATOMS: atom_id res chain seq x y z
N MET A 1 7.79 -9.84 -41.03
CA MET A 1 6.71 -10.18 -40.09
C MET A 1 7.12 -9.73 -38.70
N PRO A 2 6.36 -8.85 -38.02
CA PRO A 2 6.77 -8.37 -36.70
C PRO A 2 6.49 -9.43 -35.63
N GLU A 3 7.50 -9.66 -34.78
CA GLU A 3 7.43 -10.57 -33.63
C GLU A 3 6.28 -10.21 -32.67
N MET A 4 5.33 -11.14 -32.54
CA MET A 4 4.31 -11.08 -31.48
C MET A 4 4.97 -11.31 -30.12
N LYS A 5 5.21 -10.22 -29.39
CA LYS A 5 5.62 -10.26 -27.99
C LYS A 5 4.55 -10.99 -27.16
N THR A 6 4.88 -12.20 -26.73
CA THR A 6 3.97 -13.07 -25.96
C THR A 6 3.65 -12.47 -24.59
N ASN A 7 2.36 -12.57 -24.24
CA ASN A 7 1.74 -11.92 -23.09
C ASN A 7 2.06 -12.68 -21.78
N ARG A 8 3.29 -12.57 -21.27
CA ARG A 8 3.68 -13.13 -19.94
C ARG A 8 3.30 -12.18 -18.81
N ARG A 9 2.01 -12.20 -18.41
CA ARG A 9 1.45 -11.93 -17.07
C ARG A 9 0.01 -11.43 -17.20
N LYS A 10 -0.94 -12.37 -17.28
CA LYS A 10 -2.35 -12.12 -16.94
C LYS A 10 -2.83 -13.21 -16.00
N PHE A 11 -2.44 -13.09 -14.74
CA PHE A 11 -3.23 -13.64 -13.64
C PHE A 11 -4.11 -12.50 -13.16
N ILE A 12 -5.31 -12.37 -13.72
CA ILE A 12 -6.35 -11.53 -13.13
C ILE A 12 -7.06 -12.42 -12.13
N GLY A 13 -6.86 -12.13 -10.85
CA GLY A 13 -7.70 -12.67 -9.80
C GLY A 13 -9.15 -12.26 -10.07
N THR A 14 -9.96 -13.20 -10.53
CA THR A 14 -11.43 -13.09 -10.50
C THR A 14 -12.02 -13.46 -9.14
N SER A 15 -11.19 -13.50 -8.09
CA SER A 15 -11.60 -13.79 -6.71
C SER A 15 -11.14 -12.66 -5.79
N SER A 16 -12.09 -11.83 -5.35
CA SER A 16 -12.12 -11.16 -4.03
C SER A 16 -13.25 -10.12 -3.99
N MET A 17 -14.49 -10.60 -3.86
CA MET A 17 -15.40 -9.97 -2.92
C MET A 17 -15.56 -10.97 -1.79
N THR A 18 -14.90 -10.65 -0.68
CA THR A 18 -15.02 -11.35 0.58
C THR A 18 -16.46 -11.17 1.05
N LEU A 19 -17.32 -12.13 0.75
CA LEU A 19 -18.58 -12.29 1.50
C LEU A 19 -18.17 -12.80 2.87
N VAL A 20 -18.45 -11.99 3.90
CA VAL A 20 -18.32 -12.35 5.31
C VAL A 20 -19.15 -13.62 5.50
N GLY A 21 -18.47 -14.74 5.74
CA GLY A 21 -19.13 -15.98 6.12
C GLY A 21 -19.84 -15.76 7.45
N ILE A 22 -21.16 -15.96 7.45
CA ILE A 22 -21.92 -16.21 8.67
C ILE A 22 -21.34 -17.50 9.26
N ALA A 23 -20.58 -17.36 10.34
CA ALA A 23 -20.12 -18.48 11.13
C ALA A 23 -21.32 -19.02 11.90
N PHE A 24 -21.90 -20.13 11.43
CA PHE A 24 -22.73 -20.96 12.30
C PHE A 24 -21.79 -21.62 13.31
N THR A 25 -21.86 -21.15 14.55
CA THR A 25 -21.31 -21.84 15.70
C THR A 25 -22.13 -23.11 15.92
N ASN A 26 -21.60 -24.27 15.52
CA ASN A 26 -22.08 -25.53 16.08
C ASN A 26 -21.14 -25.94 17.19
N THR A 27 -21.70 -25.86 18.39
CA THR A 27 -21.20 -26.31 19.68
C THR A 27 -20.74 -27.76 19.62
N LEU A 28 -19.64 -28.03 20.33
CA LEU A 28 -19.21 -29.34 20.79
C LEU A 28 -20.39 -30.10 21.42
N LEU A 29 -20.50 -31.38 21.08
CA LEU A 29 -20.67 -32.45 22.07
C LEU A 29 -20.04 -33.70 21.46
N GLY A 30 -19.15 -34.31 22.24
CA GLY A 30 -18.50 -35.56 21.88
C GLY A 30 -19.39 -36.74 22.27
N GLN A 31 -19.26 -37.84 21.53
CA GLN A 31 -19.24 -39.17 22.10
C GLN A 31 -18.70 -40.12 21.03
N SER A 32 -17.64 -40.82 21.39
CA SER A 32 -17.15 -42.00 20.69
C SER A 32 -18.13 -43.14 20.90
N VAL A 33 -18.58 -43.77 19.82
CA VAL A 33 -19.02 -45.17 19.87
C VAL A 33 -18.52 -45.86 18.61
N SER A 34 -17.62 -46.81 18.81
CA SER A 34 -17.24 -47.79 17.81
C SER A 34 -18.36 -48.80 17.58
N SER A 35 -18.37 -49.33 16.36
CA SER A 35 -18.98 -50.58 15.89
C SER A 35 -20.35 -50.51 15.23
N LEU A 36 -20.39 -51.25 14.11
CA LEU A 36 -21.50 -51.76 13.29
C LEU A 36 -21.61 -51.13 11.90
N ILE A 37 -21.06 -51.89 10.95
CA ILE A 37 -21.28 -51.77 9.52
C ILE A 37 -22.77 -52.02 9.26
N LYS A 38 -23.56 -50.96 9.33
CA LYS A 38 -24.66 -50.77 8.37
C LYS A 38 -24.06 -49.96 7.24
N ILE A 39 -24.17 -50.42 6.00
CA ILE A 39 -24.01 -49.55 4.84
C ILE A 39 -25.19 -48.57 4.91
N VAL A 40 -25.03 -47.53 5.70
CA VAL A 40 -25.91 -46.36 5.67
C VAL A 40 -25.55 -45.68 4.36
N GLU A 41 -26.48 -45.64 3.41
CA GLU A 41 -26.30 -44.84 2.20
C GLU A 41 -25.98 -43.40 2.64
N GLU A 42 -24.75 -42.96 2.38
CA GLU A 42 -24.32 -41.62 2.74
C GLU A 42 -25.23 -40.60 2.03
N THR A 43 -25.77 -39.65 2.80
CA THR A 43 -26.55 -38.55 2.24
C THR A 43 -25.68 -37.67 1.32
N ILE A 44 -26.30 -36.97 0.35
CA ILE A 44 -25.59 -36.02 -0.54
C ILE A 44 -24.69 -35.04 0.24
N PRO A 45 -25.14 -34.39 1.34
CA PRO A 45 -24.26 -33.52 2.13
C PRO A 45 -23.04 -34.23 2.73
N GLN A 46 -23.18 -35.49 3.15
CA GLN A 46 -22.06 -36.28 3.69
C GLN A 46 -21.05 -36.63 2.58
N LYS A 47 -21.53 -37.05 1.41
CA LYS A 47 -20.69 -37.30 0.23
C LYS A 47 -19.92 -36.06 -0.19
N LEU A 48 -20.58 -34.89 -0.25
CA LEU A 48 -19.94 -33.61 -0.58
C LEU A 48 -18.89 -33.19 0.45
N LYS A 49 -19.16 -33.41 1.74
CA LYS A 49 -18.19 -33.12 2.81
C LYS A 49 -16.96 -34.02 2.69
N ARG A 50 -17.16 -35.34 2.50
CA ARG A 50 -16.08 -36.32 2.29
C ARG A 50 -15.21 -35.94 1.09
N ALA A 51 -15.81 -35.58 -0.03
CA ALA A 51 -15.09 -35.12 -1.23
C ALA A 51 -14.31 -33.81 -0.98
N ALA A 52 -14.87 -32.88 -0.19
CA ALA A 52 -14.18 -31.65 0.18
C ALA A 52 -12.98 -31.91 1.11
N ASP A 53 -13.11 -32.83 2.06
CA ASP A 53 -12.04 -33.21 2.99
C ASP A 53 -10.89 -33.92 2.27
N LEU A 54 -11.19 -34.84 1.34
CA LEU A 54 -10.19 -35.48 0.48
C LEU A 54 -9.37 -34.46 -0.32
N ARG A 55 -10.02 -33.39 -0.82
CA ARG A 55 -9.34 -32.27 -1.49
C ARG A 55 -8.50 -31.42 -0.53
N ASN A 56 -9.00 -31.18 0.68
CA ASN A 56 -8.38 -30.26 1.65
C ASN A 56 -7.22 -30.89 2.45
N ASN A 57 -7.16 -32.22 2.57
CA ASN A 57 -6.07 -32.96 3.24
C ASN A 57 -4.68 -32.80 2.57
N GLN A 58 -4.57 -32.01 1.50
CA GLN A 58 -3.30 -31.51 0.96
C GLN A 58 -2.78 -30.23 1.64
N VAL A 59 -3.64 -29.45 2.31
CA VAL A 59 -3.30 -28.09 2.78
C VAL A 59 -2.62 -28.11 4.16
N THR A 60 -2.73 -29.21 4.90
CA THR A 60 -2.17 -29.38 6.25
C THR A 60 -0.79 -30.04 6.29
N SER A 61 -0.28 -30.56 5.16
CA SER A 61 1.08 -31.11 5.10
C SER A 61 2.11 -29.99 4.86
N SER A 62 2.99 -29.84 5.85
CA SER A 62 4.13 -28.92 5.87
C SER A 62 4.93 -28.96 4.56
N PRO A 63 5.60 -27.86 4.13
CA PRO A 63 6.19 -27.72 2.78
C PRO A 63 7.27 -28.76 2.41
N VAL A 64 7.69 -29.59 3.35
CA VAL A 64 8.88 -30.44 3.26
C VAL A 64 8.58 -31.86 2.71
N PHE A 65 7.32 -32.33 2.73
CA PHE A 65 6.98 -33.67 2.22
C PHE A 65 5.72 -33.66 1.33
N ARG A 66 5.88 -33.34 0.04
CA ARG A 66 4.85 -33.59 -0.96
C ARG A 66 5.04 -34.98 -1.57
N ASN A 67 4.38 -35.99 -1.02
CA ASN A 67 4.15 -37.24 -1.74
C ASN A 67 3.16 -36.98 -2.89
N ARG A 68 3.68 -36.79 -4.10
CA ARG A 68 2.90 -36.50 -5.32
C ARG A 68 1.91 -37.62 -5.70
N SER A 69 2.17 -38.86 -5.31
CA SER A 69 1.35 -40.04 -5.64
C SER A 69 0.03 -40.10 -4.85
N GLY A 70 0.07 -39.90 -3.52
CA GLY A 70 -1.15 -39.87 -2.69
C GLY A 70 -2.04 -38.65 -2.96
N SER A 71 -1.43 -37.56 -3.42
CA SER A 71 -2.11 -36.34 -3.86
C SER A 71 -3.05 -36.57 -5.05
N ASN A 72 -2.62 -37.33 -6.06
CA ASN A 72 -3.44 -37.56 -7.27
C ASN A 72 -4.58 -38.55 -6.99
N ARG A 73 -4.32 -39.60 -6.22
CA ARG A 73 -5.33 -40.60 -5.84
C ARG A 73 -6.48 -40.00 -5.04
N ASN A 74 -6.20 -39.06 -4.14
CA ASN A 74 -7.23 -38.35 -3.38
C ASN A 74 -8.09 -37.43 -4.26
N MET A 75 -7.52 -36.87 -5.34
CA MET A 75 -8.23 -36.02 -6.28
C MET A 75 -9.12 -36.84 -7.23
N GLU A 76 -8.64 -37.98 -7.70
CA GLU A 76 -9.44 -38.95 -8.45
C GLU A 76 -10.62 -39.45 -7.61
N ALA A 77 -10.36 -39.87 -6.36
CA ALA A 77 -11.43 -40.28 -5.45
C ALA A 77 -12.44 -39.15 -5.16
N ALA A 78 -11.98 -37.89 -5.06
CA ALA A 78 -12.88 -36.75 -4.91
C ALA A 78 -13.75 -36.52 -6.17
N LEU A 79 -13.18 -36.66 -7.37
CA LEU A 79 -13.93 -36.57 -8.64
C LEU A 79 -14.99 -37.65 -8.73
N ASP A 80 -14.67 -38.90 -8.38
CA ASP A 80 -15.62 -40.01 -8.40
C ASP A 80 -16.82 -39.74 -7.50
N ILE A 81 -16.58 -39.22 -6.28
CA ILE A 81 -17.66 -38.86 -5.34
C ILE A 81 -18.51 -37.71 -5.88
N TYR A 82 -17.91 -36.69 -6.50
CA TYR A 82 -18.70 -35.61 -7.10
C TYR A 82 -19.54 -36.11 -8.28
N ASN A 83 -19.00 -36.99 -9.14
CA ASN A 83 -19.75 -37.61 -10.23
C ASN A 83 -20.89 -38.49 -9.70
N GLU A 84 -20.66 -39.24 -8.63
CA GLU A 84 -21.71 -40.03 -7.95
C GLU A 84 -22.85 -39.12 -7.46
N VAL A 85 -22.52 -37.98 -6.83
CA VAL A 85 -23.53 -37.00 -6.40
C VAL A 85 -24.32 -36.45 -7.60
N ILE A 86 -23.68 -36.21 -8.74
CA ILE A 86 -24.36 -35.72 -9.96
C ILE A 86 -25.33 -36.77 -10.52
N VAL A 87 -24.97 -38.05 -10.47
CA VAL A 87 -25.87 -39.14 -10.88
C VAL A 87 -27.09 -39.22 -9.96
N LEU A 88 -26.90 -39.01 -8.65
CA LEU A 88 -27.98 -39.02 -7.67
C LEU A 88 -28.87 -37.77 -7.74
N ASP A 89 -28.27 -36.60 -7.93
CA ASP A 89 -28.97 -35.33 -8.11
C ASP A 89 -28.22 -34.43 -9.09
N ALA A 90 -28.70 -34.40 -10.33
CA ALA A 90 -28.14 -33.55 -11.38
C ALA A 90 -28.28 -32.05 -11.09
N LYS A 91 -29.10 -31.65 -10.09
CA LYS A 91 -29.29 -30.26 -9.64
C LYS A 91 -28.40 -29.89 -8.43
N GLU A 92 -27.49 -30.74 -7.98
CA GLU A 92 -26.60 -30.39 -6.87
C GLU A 92 -25.41 -29.54 -7.34
N VAL A 93 -25.55 -28.20 -7.25
CA VAL A 93 -24.54 -27.22 -7.69
C VAL A 93 -23.16 -27.45 -7.08
N ARG A 94 -23.10 -27.90 -5.81
CA ARG A 94 -21.85 -28.01 -5.06
C ARG A 94 -20.95 -29.11 -5.62
N ALA A 95 -21.52 -30.12 -6.28
CA ALA A 95 -20.75 -31.19 -6.91
C ALA A 95 -19.94 -30.67 -8.10
N TYR A 96 -20.58 -29.88 -8.97
CA TYR A 96 -19.92 -29.23 -10.11
C TYR A 96 -18.86 -28.20 -9.66
N ASP A 97 -19.17 -27.39 -8.64
CA ASP A 97 -18.20 -26.47 -8.01
C ASP A 97 -17.00 -27.25 -7.41
N GLY A 98 -17.24 -28.48 -6.94
CA GLY A 98 -16.25 -29.43 -6.46
C GLY A 98 -15.31 -29.94 -7.56
N ILE A 99 -15.88 -30.50 -8.64
CA ILE A 99 -15.14 -30.96 -9.84
C ILE A 99 -14.28 -29.84 -10.39
N ARG A 100 -14.85 -28.63 -10.53
CA ARG A 100 -14.13 -27.43 -10.95
C ARG A 100 -12.88 -27.18 -10.11
N LYS A 101 -12.99 -27.26 -8.78
CA LYS A 101 -11.85 -27.02 -7.88
C LYS A 101 -10.76 -28.07 -8.05
N VAL A 102 -11.12 -29.33 -8.24
CA VAL A 102 -10.16 -30.42 -8.50
C VAL A 102 -9.45 -30.21 -9.84
N LEU A 103 -10.20 -29.94 -10.91
CA LEU A 103 -9.61 -29.72 -12.24
C LEU A 103 -8.64 -28.53 -12.25
N LEU A 104 -8.98 -27.42 -11.58
CA LEU A 104 -8.12 -26.23 -11.54
C LEU A 104 -6.86 -26.37 -10.67
N GLN A 105 -6.73 -27.45 -9.89
CA GLN A 105 -5.46 -27.78 -9.21
C GLN A 105 -4.47 -28.42 -10.19
N SER A 106 -4.95 -28.99 -11.29
CA SER A 106 -4.15 -29.48 -12.41
C SER A 106 -3.90 -28.36 -13.43
N LYS A 107 -2.72 -28.36 -14.06
CA LYS A 107 -2.39 -27.36 -15.09
C LYS A 107 -3.18 -27.64 -16.37
N TYR A 108 -3.64 -26.58 -17.04
CA TYR A 108 -4.21 -26.62 -18.40
C TYR A 108 -5.57 -27.33 -18.54
N LYS A 109 -6.35 -27.39 -17.46
CA LYS A 109 -7.67 -28.04 -17.40
C LYS A 109 -8.85 -27.08 -17.56
N GLU A 110 -8.60 -25.84 -17.97
CA GLU A 110 -9.63 -24.80 -18.10
C GLU A 110 -10.71 -25.14 -19.15
N LEU A 111 -10.36 -25.91 -20.19
CA LEU A 111 -11.32 -26.39 -21.20
C LEU A 111 -12.24 -27.49 -20.66
N GLU A 112 -11.70 -28.43 -19.88
CA GLU A 112 -12.47 -29.49 -19.24
C GLU A 112 -13.45 -28.90 -18.22
N VAL A 113 -13.05 -27.85 -17.51
CA VAL A 113 -13.97 -27.08 -16.66
C VAL A 113 -15.12 -26.51 -17.49
N LEU A 114 -14.85 -25.89 -18.65
CA LEU A 114 -15.92 -25.35 -19.48
C LEU A 114 -16.85 -26.46 -20.00
N GLN A 115 -16.31 -27.61 -20.42
CA GLN A 115 -17.11 -28.76 -20.87
C GLN A 115 -18.04 -29.27 -19.77
N VAL A 116 -17.54 -29.37 -18.53
CA VAL A 116 -18.38 -29.72 -17.37
C VAL A 116 -19.53 -28.73 -17.22
N PHE A 117 -19.25 -27.42 -17.29
CA PHE A 117 -20.26 -26.39 -17.14
C PHE A 117 -21.20 -26.24 -18.37
N SER A 118 -20.75 -26.56 -19.58
CA SER A 118 -21.61 -26.55 -20.77
C SER A 118 -22.57 -27.74 -20.76
N ASN A 119 -22.09 -28.94 -20.43
CA ASN A 119 -22.94 -30.13 -20.30
C ASN A 119 -23.97 -29.93 -19.17
N TYR A 120 -23.54 -29.27 -18.11
CA TYR A 120 -24.39 -28.89 -16.99
C TYR A 120 -25.51 -27.91 -17.35
N LEU A 121 -25.25 -26.94 -18.23
CA LEU A 121 -26.28 -26.01 -18.70
C LEU A 121 -27.36 -26.71 -19.53
N VAL A 122 -27.00 -27.74 -20.30
CA VAL A 122 -27.94 -28.55 -21.11
C VAL A 122 -28.94 -29.29 -20.21
N VAL A 123 -28.49 -29.82 -19.07
CA VAL A 123 -29.33 -30.59 -18.15
C VAL A 123 -30.20 -29.67 -17.28
N ASN A 124 -29.74 -28.47 -16.96
CA ASN A 124 -30.40 -27.58 -16.00
C ASN A 124 -30.65 -26.16 -16.54
N THR A 125 -31.31 -26.06 -17.69
CA THR A 125 -31.49 -24.82 -18.46
C THR A 125 -32.29 -23.71 -17.76
N VAL A 126 -33.10 -24.04 -16.76
CA VAL A 126 -34.03 -23.07 -16.12
C VAL A 126 -33.37 -22.35 -14.93
N SER A 127 -32.52 -23.03 -14.16
CA SER A 127 -32.01 -22.54 -12.87
C SER A 127 -31.16 -21.27 -12.98
N PRO A 128 -31.52 -20.19 -12.26
CA PRO A 128 -30.74 -18.94 -12.24
C PRO A 128 -29.33 -19.11 -11.67
N ILE A 129 -29.17 -19.91 -10.62
CA ILE A 129 -27.87 -20.20 -9.97
C ILE A 129 -26.92 -20.88 -10.95
N PHE A 130 -27.41 -21.79 -11.79
CA PHE A 130 -26.58 -22.47 -12.78
C PHE A 130 -26.17 -21.54 -13.93
N LYS A 131 -27.09 -20.72 -14.43
CA LYS A 131 -26.78 -19.69 -15.43
C LYS A 131 -25.67 -18.77 -14.93
N GLU A 132 -25.71 -18.36 -13.65
CA GLU A 132 -24.67 -17.53 -13.05
C GLU A 132 -23.30 -18.22 -13.00
N ARG A 133 -23.26 -19.49 -12.59
CA ARG A 133 -22.01 -20.26 -12.49
C ARG A 133 -21.35 -20.46 -13.87
N VAL A 134 -22.14 -20.82 -14.88
CA VAL A 134 -21.66 -20.98 -16.25
C VAL A 134 -21.16 -19.64 -16.79
N ALA A 135 -21.93 -18.56 -16.58
CA ALA A 135 -21.54 -17.23 -17.01
C ALA A 135 -20.22 -16.76 -16.39
N LYS A 136 -19.94 -17.09 -15.12
CA LYS A 136 -18.66 -16.79 -14.46
C LYS A 136 -17.49 -17.48 -15.15
N GLU A 137 -17.64 -18.75 -15.55
CA GLU A 137 -16.59 -19.45 -16.27
C GLU A 137 -16.39 -18.92 -17.69
N TYR A 138 -17.48 -18.58 -18.40
CA TYR A 138 -17.38 -17.91 -19.70
C TYR A 138 -16.66 -16.57 -19.61
N MET A 139 -17.03 -15.72 -18.64
CA MET A 139 -16.32 -14.46 -18.41
C MET A 139 -14.85 -14.68 -18.04
N ARG A 140 -14.55 -15.68 -17.20
CA ARG A 140 -13.17 -16.00 -16.80
C ARG A 140 -12.31 -16.41 -17.99
N LEU A 141 -12.85 -17.24 -18.88
CA LEU A 141 -12.14 -17.69 -20.08
C LEU A 141 -11.99 -16.57 -21.11
N ALA A 142 -13.04 -15.77 -21.33
CA ALA A 142 -12.99 -14.61 -22.22
C ALA A 142 -11.92 -13.60 -21.82
N LEU A 143 -11.78 -13.34 -20.51
CA LEU A 143 -10.80 -12.39 -19.96
C LEU A 143 -9.44 -13.02 -19.64
N GLY A 144 -9.34 -14.35 -19.75
CA GLY A 144 -8.21 -15.16 -19.33
C GLY A 144 -7.15 -15.33 -20.43
N ASN A 145 -6.55 -16.51 -20.49
CA ASN A 145 -5.54 -16.83 -21.49
C ASN A 145 -6.20 -17.07 -22.85
N LYS A 146 -5.97 -16.16 -23.81
CA LYS A 146 -6.52 -16.23 -25.18
C LYS A 146 -6.21 -17.54 -25.90
N LYS A 147 -5.14 -18.25 -25.53
CA LYS A 147 -4.82 -19.58 -26.10
C LYS A 147 -5.95 -20.58 -25.88
N PHE A 148 -6.55 -20.63 -24.69
CA PHE A 148 -7.65 -21.55 -24.38
C PHE A 148 -8.97 -21.04 -24.96
N ALA A 149 -9.21 -19.73 -24.95
CA ALA A 149 -10.39 -19.14 -25.59
C ALA A 149 -10.44 -19.46 -27.09
N ASN A 150 -9.31 -19.39 -27.79
CA ASN A 150 -9.21 -19.71 -29.22
C ASN A 150 -9.36 -21.20 -29.52
N GLN A 151 -9.04 -22.09 -28.57
CA GLN A 151 -9.21 -23.55 -28.73
C GLN A 151 -10.68 -23.99 -28.68
N LEU A 152 -11.57 -23.15 -28.14
CA LEU A 152 -12.98 -23.49 -28.00
C LEU A 152 -13.76 -23.46 -29.32
N ASN A 153 -13.17 -22.92 -30.41
CA ASN A 153 -13.85 -22.74 -31.72
C ASN A 153 -15.31 -22.29 -31.57
N SER A 154 -15.59 -21.48 -30.55
CA SER A 154 -16.96 -21.10 -30.24
C SER A 154 -17.35 -19.99 -31.21
N PRO A 155 -18.48 -20.11 -31.94
CA PRO A 155 -18.95 -19.06 -32.83
C PRO A 155 -19.39 -17.81 -32.07
N ASN A 156 -19.56 -17.90 -30.74
CA ASN A 156 -20.08 -16.83 -29.90
C ASN A 156 -18.97 -16.17 -29.06
N ASP A 157 -19.02 -14.84 -28.95
CA ASP A 157 -18.21 -14.11 -27.97
C ASP A 157 -18.60 -14.57 -26.55
N LEU A 158 -17.68 -15.27 -25.87
CA LEU A 158 -17.89 -15.81 -24.53
C LEU A 158 -18.24 -14.71 -23.50
N LEU A 159 -17.77 -13.48 -23.69
CA LEU A 159 -18.12 -12.38 -22.79
C LEU A 159 -19.57 -11.92 -23.01
N LEU A 160 -20.04 -11.91 -24.27
CA LEU A 160 -21.45 -11.65 -24.59
C LEU A 160 -22.35 -12.79 -24.09
N ALA A 161 -21.94 -14.05 -24.30
CA ALA A 161 -22.68 -15.21 -23.79
C ALA A 161 -22.81 -15.19 -22.26
N SER A 162 -21.73 -14.80 -21.55
CA SER A 162 -21.76 -14.56 -20.11
C SER A 162 -22.77 -13.48 -19.73
N ASN A 163 -22.81 -12.35 -20.46
CA ASN A 163 -23.73 -11.26 -20.19
C ASN A 163 -25.19 -11.69 -20.36
N THR A 164 -25.50 -12.44 -21.42
CA THR A 164 -26.85 -12.96 -21.69
C THR A 164 -27.33 -13.87 -20.56
N LEU A 165 -26.50 -14.82 -20.13
CA LEU A 165 -26.83 -15.74 -19.03
C LEU A 165 -27.04 -15.01 -17.70
N LEU A 166 -26.22 -14.00 -17.41
CA LEU A 166 -26.37 -13.19 -16.20
C LEU A 166 -27.62 -12.32 -16.24
N ASN A 167 -27.99 -11.78 -17.41
CA ASN A 167 -29.24 -11.03 -17.55
C ASN A 167 -30.45 -11.95 -17.33
N GLN A 168 -30.42 -13.17 -17.87
CA GLN A 168 -31.46 -14.16 -17.63
C GLN A 168 -31.58 -14.55 -16.15
N ALA A 169 -30.44 -14.76 -15.46
CA ALA A 169 -30.43 -15.05 -14.03
C ALA A 169 -31.00 -13.89 -13.21
N ARG A 170 -30.59 -12.65 -13.52
CA ARG A 170 -31.09 -11.42 -12.89
C ARG A 170 -32.59 -11.22 -13.11
N ILE A 171 -33.11 -11.47 -14.30
CA ILE A 171 -34.56 -11.34 -14.59
C ILE A 171 -35.36 -12.41 -13.83
N ALA A 172 -34.81 -13.62 -13.68
CA ALA A 172 -35.48 -14.70 -12.97
C ALA A 172 -35.49 -14.50 -11.44
N GLU A 173 -34.47 -13.85 -10.87
CA GLU A 173 -34.40 -13.48 -9.45
C GLU A 173 -34.01 -11.99 -9.29
N PRO A 174 -34.95 -11.04 -9.46
CA PRO A 174 -34.66 -9.60 -9.44
C PRO A 174 -34.08 -9.08 -8.12
N ASP A 175 -34.48 -9.68 -7.00
CA ASP A 175 -34.06 -9.28 -5.64
C ASP A 175 -32.66 -9.81 -5.26
N ASN A 176 -32.05 -10.63 -6.13
CA ASN A 176 -30.72 -11.20 -5.87
C ASN A 176 -29.62 -10.21 -6.26
N GLU A 177 -29.15 -9.43 -5.27
CA GLU A 177 -28.07 -8.44 -5.45
C GLU A 177 -26.80 -9.02 -6.07
N GLN A 178 -26.50 -10.31 -5.85
CA GLN A 178 -25.32 -10.95 -6.42
C GLN A 178 -25.45 -11.07 -7.94
N PHE A 179 -26.62 -11.42 -8.47
CA PHE A 179 -26.84 -11.55 -9.91
C PHE A 179 -26.74 -10.20 -10.60
N GLU A 180 -27.32 -9.15 -10.02
CA GLU A 180 -27.17 -7.80 -10.52
C GLU A 180 -25.70 -7.35 -10.54
N ALA A 181 -24.97 -7.56 -9.43
CA ALA A 181 -23.56 -7.18 -9.34
C ALA A 181 -22.69 -7.91 -10.38
N GLN A 182 -22.94 -9.20 -10.64
CA GLN A 182 -22.22 -9.94 -11.69
C GLN A 182 -22.61 -9.47 -13.08
N TYR A 183 -23.89 -9.21 -13.35
CA TYR A 183 -24.36 -8.68 -14.63
C TYR A 183 -23.69 -7.34 -14.95
N GLN A 184 -23.74 -6.38 -14.02
CA GLN A 184 -23.10 -5.07 -14.17
C GLN A 184 -21.59 -5.16 -14.39
N LYS A 185 -20.92 -6.12 -13.72
CA LYS A 185 -19.50 -6.38 -13.95
C LYS A 185 -19.24 -6.79 -15.40
N THR A 186 -20.08 -7.64 -15.98
CA THR A 186 -19.92 -8.09 -17.38
C THR A 186 -20.23 -6.96 -18.36
N VAL A 187 -21.27 -6.15 -18.12
CA VAL A 187 -21.56 -4.93 -18.89
C VAL A 187 -20.36 -3.98 -18.91
N ALA A 188 -19.75 -3.75 -17.75
CA ALA A 188 -18.56 -2.90 -17.64
C ALA A 188 -17.38 -3.46 -18.44
N LYS A 189 -17.18 -4.78 -18.45
CA LYS A 189 -16.09 -5.44 -19.20
C LYS A 189 -16.27 -5.36 -20.72
N ILE A 190 -17.51 -5.46 -21.19
CA ILE A 190 -17.88 -5.27 -22.60
C ILE A 190 -17.64 -3.82 -23.00
N THR A 191 -18.17 -2.87 -22.23
CA THR A 191 -18.02 -1.42 -22.48
C THR A 191 -16.54 -1.00 -22.53
N GLN A 192 -15.71 -1.61 -21.68
CA GLN A 192 -14.27 -1.38 -21.65
C GLN A 192 -13.51 -2.11 -22.77
N GLN A 193 -14.16 -2.89 -23.64
CA GLN A 193 -13.50 -3.65 -24.71
C GLN A 193 -12.33 -4.51 -24.20
N THR A 194 -12.50 -5.13 -23.01
CA THR A 194 -11.39 -5.78 -22.30
C THR A 194 -10.82 -7.03 -22.98
N VAL A 195 -11.57 -7.61 -23.91
CA VAL A 195 -11.14 -8.75 -24.76
C VAL A 195 -10.28 -8.27 -25.93
N VAL A 196 -10.60 -7.10 -26.50
CA VAL A 196 -9.99 -6.57 -27.72
C VAL A 196 -8.73 -5.78 -27.42
N LEU A 197 -8.83 -4.79 -26.52
CA LEU A 197 -7.74 -3.86 -26.23
C LEU A 197 -6.78 -4.37 -25.14
N ASP A 198 -5.49 -4.06 -25.29
CA ASP A 198 -4.52 -4.30 -24.21
C ASP A 198 -4.81 -3.38 -23.01
N ALA A 199 -4.73 -3.92 -21.81
CA ALA A 199 -4.95 -3.19 -20.56
C ALA A 199 -3.98 -2.01 -20.37
N ARG A 200 -2.80 -2.04 -21.01
CA ARG A 200 -1.81 -0.96 -20.98
C ARG A 200 -2.22 0.23 -21.83
N ASP A 201 -2.99 0.01 -22.88
CA ASP A 201 -3.35 1.03 -23.86
C ASP A 201 -4.81 1.45 -23.73
N ASN A 202 -5.63 0.66 -23.04
CA ASN A 202 -7.06 0.87 -22.85
C ASN A 202 -7.38 2.11 -21.96
N PRO A 203 -7.89 3.22 -22.51
CA PRO A 203 -8.18 4.42 -21.76
C PRO A 203 -9.38 4.24 -20.81
N ALA A 204 -10.41 3.48 -21.21
CA ALA A 204 -11.59 3.23 -20.38
C ALA A 204 -11.23 2.45 -19.10
N LEU A 205 -10.35 1.45 -19.21
CA LEU A 205 -9.86 0.69 -18.06
C LEU A 205 -9.00 1.57 -17.14
N LYS A 206 -8.16 2.45 -17.69
CA LYS A 206 -7.37 3.41 -16.90
C LYS A 206 -8.26 4.39 -16.15
N ALA A 207 -9.31 4.91 -16.80
CA ALA A 207 -10.30 5.80 -16.20
C ALA A 207 -11.02 5.12 -15.04
N LEU A 208 -11.52 3.89 -15.23
CA LEU A 208 -12.16 3.13 -14.14
C LEU A 208 -11.21 2.88 -12.97
N LYS A 209 -9.95 2.49 -13.23
CA LYS A 209 -8.95 2.31 -12.15
C LYS A 209 -8.72 3.60 -11.37
N LYS A 210 -8.72 4.75 -12.04
CA LYS A 210 -8.61 6.07 -11.39
C LYS A 210 -9.82 6.35 -10.50
N ILE A 211 -11.04 6.12 -11.00
CA ILE A 211 -12.30 6.27 -10.25
C ILE A 211 -12.30 5.35 -9.03
N ASN A 212 -12.00 4.06 -9.20
CA ASN A 212 -11.95 3.09 -8.10
C ASN A 212 -10.92 3.48 -7.05
N ARG A 213 -9.75 3.99 -7.45
CA ARG A 213 -8.75 4.52 -6.52
C ARG A 213 -9.27 5.74 -5.75
N GLN A 214 -10.03 6.62 -6.40
CA GLN A 214 -10.66 7.77 -5.74
C GLN A 214 -11.73 7.31 -4.75
N ASN A 215 -12.64 6.43 -5.17
CA ASN A 215 -13.69 5.87 -4.30
C ASN A 215 -13.10 5.15 -3.10
N HIS A 216 -12.06 4.33 -3.32
CA HIS A 216 -11.36 3.65 -2.23
C HIS A 216 -10.72 4.63 -1.23
N LYS A 217 -10.12 5.73 -1.70
CA LYS A 217 -9.58 6.77 -0.80
C LYS A 217 -10.67 7.47 0.01
N LYS A 218 -11.86 7.68 -0.59
CA LYS A 218 -12.99 8.39 0.01
C LYS A 218 -13.94 7.51 0.81
N ARG A 219 -13.70 6.19 0.88
CA ARG A 219 -14.68 5.22 1.42
C ARG A 219 -15.01 5.41 2.90
N PHE A 220 -14.23 6.18 3.64
CA PHE A 220 -14.49 6.52 5.04
C PHE A 220 -14.82 8.02 5.24
N ASP A 221 -14.99 8.78 4.15
CA ASP A 221 -15.26 10.21 4.23
C ASP A 221 -16.60 10.49 4.91
N HIS A 222 -17.60 9.61 4.68
CA HIS A 222 -18.93 9.70 5.29
C HIS A 222 -18.94 9.40 6.80
N LEU A 223 -17.93 8.71 7.33
CA LEU A 223 -17.87 8.36 8.76
C LEU A 223 -17.45 9.56 9.61
N THR A 224 -18.10 9.71 10.75
CA THR A 224 -17.69 10.62 11.83
C THR A 224 -16.49 10.06 12.59
N ALA A 225 -15.87 10.87 13.45
CA ALA A 225 -14.79 10.42 14.33
C ALA A 225 -15.25 9.28 15.26
N ALA A 226 -16.46 9.41 15.83
CA ALA A 226 -17.05 8.40 16.72
C ALA A 226 -17.30 7.07 16.00
N GLU A 227 -17.90 7.09 14.81
CA GLU A 227 -18.13 5.86 14.03
C GLU A 227 -16.82 5.19 13.61
N THR A 228 -15.81 5.99 13.23
CA THR A 228 -14.49 5.48 12.90
C THR A 228 -13.83 4.81 14.11
N LYS A 229 -13.99 5.37 15.32
CA LYS A 229 -13.49 4.79 16.57
C LYS A 229 -14.17 3.45 16.88
N ILE A 230 -15.49 3.37 16.77
CA ILE A 230 -16.23 2.11 16.96
C ILE A 230 -15.73 1.03 15.98
N LEU A 231 -15.48 1.40 14.72
CA LEU A 231 -14.93 0.48 13.72
C LEU A 231 -13.51 0.00 14.11
N LEU A 232 -12.66 0.91 14.57
CA LEU A 232 -11.31 0.60 15.04
C LEU A 232 -11.34 -0.38 16.22
N ASP A 233 -12.17 -0.11 17.22
CA ASP A 233 -12.25 -0.93 18.43
C ASP A 233 -12.79 -2.34 18.12
N LYS A 234 -13.76 -2.45 17.19
CA LYS A 234 -14.23 -3.75 16.65
C LYS A 234 -13.13 -4.56 15.96
N LEU A 235 -12.13 -3.90 15.35
CA LEU A 235 -11.00 -4.58 14.72
C LEU A 235 -9.96 -5.02 15.74
N LEU A 236 -9.68 -4.16 16.72
CA LEU A 236 -8.73 -4.41 17.80
C LEU A 236 -9.19 -5.55 18.73
N ALA A 237 -10.49 -5.70 18.96
CA ALA A 237 -11.05 -6.77 19.78
C ALA A 237 -10.88 -8.19 19.20
N LYS A 238 -10.52 -8.32 17.91
CA LYS A 238 -10.39 -9.62 17.24
C LYS A 238 -8.94 -10.13 17.30
N LYS A 239 -8.76 -11.45 17.47
CA LYS A 239 -7.44 -12.13 17.55
C LYS A 239 -6.44 -11.73 16.46
N PRO A 240 -5.20 -11.29 16.76
CA PRO A 240 -4.25 -10.72 15.79
C PRO A 240 -4.12 -11.50 14.48
N ASN A 241 -4.06 -10.78 13.35
CA ASN A 241 -3.89 -11.34 12.01
C ASN A 241 -3.20 -10.29 11.11
N THR A 242 -2.22 -10.70 10.31
CA THR A 242 -1.45 -9.82 9.41
C THR A 242 -2.31 -8.96 8.50
N ASP A 243 -3.32 -9.54 7.85
CA ASP A 243 -4.25 -8.81 6.98
C ASP A 243 -5.10 -7.82 7.77
N ARG A 244 -5.47 -8.18 8.99
CA ARG A 244 -6.22 -7.27 9.87
C ARG A 244 -5.35 -6.13 10.38
N ASN A 245 -4.08 -6.37 10.68
CA ASN A 245 -3.16 -5.32 11.14
C ASN A 245 -3.02 -4.22 10.08
N ASN A 246 -3.00 -4.57 8.78
CA ASN A 246 -3.06 -3.59 7.69
C ASN A 246 -4.30 -2.70 7.80
N HIS A 247 -5.46 -3.32 8.03
CA HIS A 247 -6.73 -2.60 8.14
C HIS A 247 -6.81 -1.75 9.41
N ILE A 248 -6.33 -2.25 10.55
CA ILE A 248 -6.21 -1.51 11.80
C ILE A 248 -5.38 -0.24 11.58
N ARG A 249 -4.17 -0.35 11.01
CA ARG A 249 -3.31 0.82 10.73
C ARG A 249 -4.00 1.87 9.86
N GLU A 250 -4.75 1.42 8.86
CA GLU A 250 -5.48 2.32 7.98
C GLU A 250 -6.62 3.05 8.70
N ILE A 251 -7.50 2.32 9.40
CA ILE A 251 -8.61 2.91 10.14
C ILE A 251 -8.08 3.84 11.24
N HIS A 252 -6.98 3.48 11.90
CA HIS A 252 -6.35 4.30 12.92
C HIS A 252 -5.86 5.65 12.35
N LYS A 253 -5.21 5.64 11.18
CA LYS A 253 -4.82 6.88 10.46
C LYS A 253 -6.02 7.71 10.03
N VAL A 254 -7.12 7.08 9.61
CA VAL A 254 -8.36 7.79 9.28
C VAL A 254 -8.92 8.46 10.52
N TYR A 255 -8.97 7.75 11.65
CA TYR A 255 -9.45 8.27 12.92
C TYR A 255 -8.64 9.48 13.40
N ILE A 256 -7.30 9.39 13.40
CA ILE A 256 -6.41 10.50 13.73
C ILE A 256 -6.69 11.72 12.85
N ASN A 257 -6.83 11.54 11.54
CA ASN A 257 -7.15 12.66 10.64
C ASN A 257 -8.53 13.28 10.91
N LYS A 258 -9.52 12.49 11.33
CA LYS A 258 -10.85 12.99 11.71
C LYS A 258 -10.78 13.81 13.00
N LEU A 259 -10.03 13.36 14.00
CA LEU A 259 -9.77 14.12 15.23
C LEU A 259 -9.08 15.46 14.93
N VAL A 260 -8.03 15.45 14.09
CA VAL A 260 -7.35 16.68 13.67
C VAL A 260 -8.29 17.65 12.96
N LYS A 261 -9.13 17.15 12.03
CA LYS A 261 -10.13 17.98 11.35
C LYS A 261 -11.20 18.54 12.30
N GLY A 262 -11.54 17.80 13.35
CA GLY A 262 -12.46 18.23 14.40
C GLY A 262 -11.83 19.14 15.46
N GLY A 263 -10.54 19.46 15.37
CA GLY A 263 -9.82 20.30 16.34
C GLY A 263 -9.40 19.59 17.62
N ASP A 264 -9.70 18.29 17.78
CA ASP A 264 -9.30 17.50 18.95
C ASP A 264 -7.86 17.00 18.81
N ILE A 265 -6.93 17.94 18.92
CA ILE A 265 -5.50 17.68 18.71
C ILE A 265 -4.93 16.80 19.84
N TYR A 266 -5.43 16.95 21.07
CA TYR A 266 -4.96 16.17 22.20
C TYR A 266 -5.18 14.67 21.98
N ASN A 267 -6.40 14.26 21.65
CA ASN A 267 -6.69 12.86 21.38
C ASN A 267 -6.03 12.38 20.08
N ALA A 268 -5.90 13.26 19.06
CA ALA A 268 -5.19 12.90 17.83
C ALA A 268 -3.73 12.49 18.10
N VAL A 269 -3.02 13.21 18.97
CA VAL A 269 -1.64 12.90 19.34
C VAL A 269 -1.56 11.64 20.20
N LYS A 270 -2.48 11.46 21.16
CA LYS A 270 -2.56 10.23 21.97
C LYS A 270 -2.76 8.97 21.11
N GLU A 271 -3.67 9.04 20.14
CA GLU A 271 -3.95 7.92 19.22
C GLU A 271 -2.78 7.65 18.27
N LEU A 272 -2.08 8.70 17.86
CA LEU A 272 -0.87 8.61 17.05
C LEU A 272 0.28 7.93 17.81
N GLU A 273 0.50 8.26 19.09
CA GLU A 273 1.44 7.53 19.95
C GLU A 273 1.06 6.05 20.08
N GLY A 274 -0.23 5.77 20.25
CA GLY A 274 -0.77 4.41 20.26
C GLY A 274 -0.50 3.64 18.96
N LEU A 275 -0.68 4.29 17.80
CA LEU A 275 -0.40 3.70 16.49
C LEU A 275 1.08 3.35 16.31
N ILE A 276 1.98 4.23 16.75
CA ILE A 276 3.43 4.01 16.65
C ILE A 276 3.88 2.88 17.58
N LYS A 277 3.27 2.77 18.77
CA LYS A 277 3.50 1.63 19.68
C LYS A 277 2.96 0.31 19.09
N PHE A 278 1.82 0.35 18.40
CA PHE A 278 1.24 -0.81 17.72
C PHE A 278 2.12 -1.31 16.58
N ASP A 279 2.72 -0.40 15.80
CA ASP A 279 3.65 -0.73 14.71
C ASP A 279 4.77 0.30 14.58
N ASN A 280 5.91 0.00 15.19
CA ASN A 280 7.11 0.84 15.16
C ASN A 280 7.77 0.92 13.77
N SER A 281 7.36 0.07 12.82
CA SER A 281 7.87 0.06 11.45
C SER A 281 7.08 0.97 10.50
N ASP A 282 5.93 1.52 10.96
CA ASP A 282 5.06 2.34 10.12
C ASP A 282 5.64 3.74 9.84
N VAL A 283 6.38 3.85 8.73
CA VAL A 283 6.97 5.11 8.26
C VAL A 283 5.92 6.20 8.02
N HIS A 284 4.69 5.82 7.64
CA HIS A 284 3.63 6.78 7.40
C HIS A 284 3.04 7.33 8.71
N ALA A 285 2.97 6.51 9.77
CA ALA A 285 2.58 6.96 11.10
C ALA A 285 3.59 7.98 11.65
N LEU A 286 4.90 7.70 11.55
CA LEU A 286 5.95 8.65 11.95
C LEU A 286 5.91 9.95 11.14
N LYS A 287 5.69 9.87 9.82
CA LYS A 287 5.53 11.07 8.99
C LYS A 287 4.30 11.90 9.41
N MET A 288 3.20 11.22 9.75
CA MET A 288 1.99 11.87 10.27
C MET A 288 2.26 12.54 11.60
N ALA A 289 3.00 11.88 12.50
CA ALA A 289 3.41 12.41 13.79
C ALA A 289 4.19 13.72 13.66
N ARG A 290 5.26 13.69 12.87
CA ARG A 290 6.08 14.88 12.58
C ARG A 290 5.23 16.03 12.09
N LYS A 291 4.30 15.78 11.15
CA LYS A 291 3.45 16.83 10.60
C LYS A 291 2.50 17.41 11.66
N ILE A 292 1.71 16.57 12.32
CA ILE A 292 0.69 17.00 13.28
C ILE A 292 1.34 17.72 14.46
N CYS A 293 2.35 17.10 15.08
CA CYS A 293 2.98 17.67 16.27
C CYS A 293 3.70 18.99 15.96
N ILE A 294 4.35 19.11 14.80
CA ILE A 294 4.96 20.39 14.40
C ILE A 294 3.89 21.48 14.15
N GLN A 295 2.81 21.14 13.45
CA GLN A 295 1.76 22.08 13.07
C GLN A 295 1.02 22.64 14.29
N TYR A 296 0.84 21.82 15.33
CA TYR A 296 0.10 22.19 16.54
C TYR A 296 0.99 22.34 17.78
N TYR A 297 2.29 22.59 17.58
CA TYR A 297 3.24 22.91 18.66
C TYR A 297 3.28 21.86 19.80
N ARG A 298 3.18 20.57 19.45
CA ARG A 298 3.30 19.44 20.39
C ARG A 298 4.72 18.88 20.36
N TYR A 299 5.71 19.71 20.66
CA TYR A 299 7.12 19.35 20.49
C TYR A 299 7.57 18.27 21.48
N GLU A 300 7.10 18.33 22.72
CA GLU A 300 7.36 17.29 23.74
C GLU A 300 6.87 15.90 23.29
N ASN A 301 5.62 15.78 22.81
CA ASN A 301 5.11 14.51 22.30
C ASN A 301 5.94 13.99 21.12
N LEU A 302 6.35 14.88 20.21
CA LEU A 302 7.16 14.49 19.06
C LEU A 302 8.57 14.07 19.48
N GLU A 303 9.16 14.72 20.48
CA GLU A 303 10.43 14.31 21.06
C GLU A 303 10.33 12.90 21.63
N ASN A 304 9.30 12.62 22.45
CA ASN A 304 9.08 11.29 23.01
C ASN A 304 8.94 10.21 21.92
N ILE A 305 8.18 10.52 20.86
CA ILE A 305 8.04 9.64 19.69
C ILE A 305 9.39 9.38 19.00
N GLU A 306 10.20 10.41 18.78
CA GLU A 306 11.50 10.27 18.09
C GLU A 306 12.56 9.60 18.98
N ARG A 307 12.51 9.78 20.30
CA ARG A 307 13.38 9.05 21.24
C ARG A 307 13.11 7.55 21.18
N GLU A 308 11.84 7.13 21.21
CA GLU A 308 11.47 5.72 21.03
C GLU A 308 11.83 5.20 19.63
N ASN A 309 11.62 6.00 18.59
CA ASN A 309 12.03 5.64 17.24
C ASN A 309 13.55 5.47 17.11
N ASP A 310 14.37 6.31 17.74
CA ASP A 310 15.82 6.14 17.76
C ASP A 310 16.25 4.93 18.57
N LYS A 311 15.63 4.68 19.72
CA LYS A 311 15.87 3.49 20.54
C LYS A 311 15.60 2.19 19.77
N VAL A 312 14.55 2.16 18.94
CA VAL A 312 14.19 0.97 18.15
C VAL A 312 15.10 0.80 16.92
N LYS A 313 15.42 1.89 16.21
CA LYS A 313 16.10 1.81 14.91
C LYS A 313 17.62 1.96 14.99
N GLU A 314 18.09 2.75 15.94
CA GLU A 314 19.49 3.11 16.15
C GLU A 314 20.23 3.48 14.86
N SER A 315 19.55 4.14 13.94
CA SER A 315 20.04 4.41 12.59
C SER A 315 20.53 5.85 12.46
N PHE A 316 21.33 6.12 11.42
CA PHE A 316 21.69 7.50 11.06
C PHE A 316 20.45 8.42 10.93
N TRP A 317 19.40 7.91 10.28
CA TRP A 317 18.19 8.70 10.01
C TRP A 317 17.29 8.89 11.23
N SER A 318 17.29 7.97 12.19
CA SER A 318 16.58 8.16 13.45
C SER A 318 17.30 9.15 14.36
N LYS A 319 18.64 9.11 14.42
CA LYS A 319 19.43 10.10 15.17
C LYS A 319 19.30 11.51 14.63
N THR A 320 19.37 11.67 13.31
CA THR A 320 19.18 12.99 12.68
C THR A 320 17.75 13.52 12.86
N ALA A 321 16.74 12.64 12.85
CA ALA A 321 15.36 13.05 13.14
C ALA A 321 15.18 13.46 14.61
N LEU A 322 15.76 12.72 15.56
CA LEU A 322 15.77 13.06 16.98
C LEU A 322 16.49 14.40 17.21
N PHE A 323 17.65 14.61 16.58
CA PHE A 323 18.33 15.90 16.63
C PHE A 323 17.44 17.04 16.12
N ASP A 324 16.77 16.87 14.98
CA ASP A 324 15.97 17.93 14.38
C ASP A 324 14.80 18.35 15.29
N ILE A 325 14.20 17.42 16.03
CA ILE A 325 13.14 17.75 16.99
C ILE A 325 13.70 18.42 18.25
N LEU A 326 14.80 17.92 18.82
CA LEU A 326 15.43 18.53 19.99
C LEU A 326 15.90 19.95 19.70
N LEU A 327 16.54 20.17 18.55
CA LEU A 327 16.95 21.49 18.09
C LEU A 327 15.76 22.42 17.98
N LYS A 328 14.65 21.93 17.42
CA LYS A 328 13.44 22.73 17.24
C LYS A 328 12.77 23.07 18.56
N ARG A 329 12.74 22.13 19.51
CA ARG A 329 12.23 22.35 20.87
C ARG A 329 13.09 23.37 21.62
N TYR A 330 14.41 23.24 21.53
CA TYR A 330 15.33 24.24 22.06
C TYR A 330 15.04 25.65 21.52
N GLN A 331 14.89 25.78 20.19
CA GLN A 331 14.62 27.06 19.53
C GLN A 331 13.23 27.67 19.82
N LYS A 332 12.24 26.88 20.24
CA LYS A 332 10.85 27.33 20.40
C LYS A 332 10.37 27.39 21.84
N GLU A 333 10.87 26.50 22.68
CA GLU A 333 10.46 26.33 24.08
C GLU A 333 11.62 26.59 25.05
N ASN A 334 12.83 26.91 24.56
CA ASN A 334 14.04 27.05 25.37
C ASN A 334 14.29 25.84 26.30
N THR A 335 13.92 24.66 25.83
CA THR A 335 14.01 23.40 26.57
C THR A 335 15.00 22.45 25.89
N GLY A 336 15.86 21.80 26.69
CA GLY A 336 16.86 20.83 26.23
C GLY A 336 18.29 21.29 26.49
N SER A 337 19.27 20.45 26.15
CA SER A 337 20.70 20.74 26.31
C SER A 337 21.43 20.80 24.97
N ILE A 338 22.31 21.78 24.81
CA ILE A 338 23.21 21.85 23.66
C ILE A 338 24.18 20.66 23.65
N SER A 339 24.66 20.23 24.83
CA SER A 339 25.55 19.07 24.93
C SER A 339 24.89 17.80 24.40
N GLU A 340 23.59 17.63 24.66
CA GLU A 340 22.82 16.49 24.14
C GLU A 340 22.71 16.54 22.61
N LEU A 341 22.51 17.73 22.03
CA LEU A 341 22.50 17.91 20.58
C LEU A 341 23.83 17.52 19.95
N GLU A 342 24.95 17.90 20.57
CA GLU A 342 26.29 17.55 20.12
C GLU A 342 26.55 16.03 20.21
N ASP A 343 26.16 15.40 21.31
CA ASP A 343 26.29 13.95 21.51
C ASP A 343 25.50 13.17 20.45
N ILE A 344 24.26 13.59 20.17
CA ILE A 344 23.44 12.95 19.13
C ILE A 344 24.06 13.14 17.75
N LEU A 345 24.62 14.32 17.44
CA LEU A 345 25.31 14.54 16.17
C LEU A 345 26.59 13.74 16.04
N SER A 346 27.38 13.62 17.11
CA SER A 346 28.59 12.79 17.15
C SER A 346 28.24 11.31 16.88
N ASN A 347 27.18 10.83 17.53
CA ASN A 347 26.63 9.48 17.31
C ASN A 347 26.04 9.29 15.91
N ALA A 348 25.47 10.33 15.30
CA ALA A 348 25.03 10.27 13.90
C ALA A 348 26.23 10.23 12.95
N ALA A 349 27.28 11.03 13.23
CA ALA A 349 28.50 11.08 12.43
C ALA A 349 29.23 9.74 12.38
N SER A 350 29.32 9.02 13.51
CA SER A 350 29.94 7.68 13.55
C SER A 350 29.20 6.62 12.73
N LYS A 351 27.92 6.88 12.39
CA LYS A 351 27.09 6.00 11.53
C LYS A 351 26.99 6.47 10.08
N ALA A 352 27.59 7.61 9.72
CA ALA A 352 27.57 8.14 8.36
C ALA A 352 28.50 7.32 7.43
N LYS A 353 28.00 6.97 6.25
CA LYS A 353 28.70 6.12 5.25
C LYS A 353 28.76 6.72 3.86
N SER A 354 28.14 7.88 3.64
CA SER A 354 28.03 8.49 2.32
C SER A 354 28.18 10.00 2.41
N PHE A 355 28.62 10.63 1.33
CA PHE A 355 28.70 12.09 1.22
C PHE A 355 27.42 12.79 1.69
N GLY A 356 26.25 12.29 1.26
CA GLY A 356 24.97 12.87 1.67
C GLY A 356 24.75 12.82 3.19
N GLN A 357 25.17 11.76 3.87
CA GLN A 357 25.03 11.65 5.32
C GLN A 357 26.03 12.57 6.06
N PHE A 358 27.27 12.67 5.59
CA PHE A 358 28.23 13.64 6.13
C PHE A 358 27.75 15.08 5.94
N PHE A 359 27.17 15.39 4.78
CA PHE A 359 26.55 16.68 4.51
C PHE A 359 25.40 17.00 5.49
N GLU A 360 24.53 16.02 5.78
CA GLU A 360 23.45 16.19 6.77
C GLU A 360 23.97 16.46 8.19
N VAL A 361 25.08 15.83 8.60
CA VAL A 361 25.73 16.10 9.90
C VAL A 361 26.34 17.50 9.93
N ASN A 362 27.14 17.86 8.93
CA ASN A 362 27.83 19.15 8.90
C ASN A 362 26.85 20.33 8.86
N THR A 363 25.77 20.22 8.07
CA THR A 363 24.72 21.25 8.07
C THR A 363 24.00 21.41 9.40
N ARG A 364 24.00 20.39 10.27
CA ARG A 364 23.43 20.47 11.62
C ARG A 364 24.44 20.99 12.65
N LYS A 365 25.72 20.62 12.52
CA LYS A 365 26.80 21.20 13.33
C LYS A 365 26.83 22.72 13.23
N ILE A 366 26.74 23.25 12.01
CA ILE A 366 26.66 24.70 11.79
C ILE A 366 25.49 25.34 12.56
N LYS A 367 24.32 24.70 12.62
CA LYS A 367 23.17 25.22 13.39
C LYS A 367 23.44 25.24 14.90
N VAL A 368 24.18 24.25 15.40
CA VAL A 368 24.60 24.22 16.82
C VAL A 368 25.60 25.34 17.09
N SER A 369 26.62 25.50 16.23
CA SER A 369 27.60 26.59 16.30
C SER A 369 26.97 27.98 16.27
N MET A 370 25.94 28.16 15.43
CA MET A 370 25.13 29.38 15.39
C MET A 370 24.45 29.68 16.74
N ILE A 371 23.82 28.67 17.35
CA ILE A 371 23.15 28.80 18.65
C ILE A 371 24.15 29.13 19.77
N GLN A 372 25.27 28.41 19.80
CA GLN A 372 26.33 28.63 20.79
C GLN A 372 27.09 29.94 20.56
N LYS A 373 27.01 30.51 19.34
CA LYS A 373 27.85 31.61 18.85
C LYS A 373 29.35 31.28 18.90
N ILE A 374 29.69 30.00 18.72
CA ILE A 374 31.08 29.50 18.69
C ILE A 374 31.44 29.20 17.24
N ASP A 375 32.24 30.10 16.65
CA ASP A 375 32.85 29.99 15.33
C ASP A 375 31.98 29.35 14.20
N PRO A 376 30.73 29.82 13.99
CA PRO A 376 29.89 29.31 12.90
C PRO A 376 30.46 29.59 11.51
N GLU A 377 31.32 30.61 11.38
CA GLU A 377 31.93 31.01 10.11
C GLU A 377 32.99 30.00 9.65
N ALA A 378 33.83 29.47 10.56
CA ALA A 378 34.75 28.40 10.21
C ALA A 378 34.02 27.09 9.83
N GLU A 379 32.93 26.74 10.53
CA GLU A 379 32.13 25.55 10.17
C GLU A 379 31.44 25.71 8.79
N LEU A 380 30.99 26.92 8.46
CA LEU A 380 30.51 27.24 7.11
C LEU A 380 31.63 27.11 6.07
N GLY A 381 32.83 27.60 6.36
CA GLY A 381 34.01 27.45 5.50
C GLY A 381 34.34 25.99 5.22
N LYS A 382 34.41 25.15 6.25
CA LYS A 382 34.64 23.70 6.13
C LYS A 382 33.58 23.03 5.24
N LEU A 383 32.31 23.41 5.41
CA LEU A 383 31.24 22.89 4.55
C LEU A 383 31.43 23.35 3.10
N ALA A 384 31.74 24.62 2.87
CA ALA A 384 32.00 25.18 1.54
C ALA A 384 33.10 24.41 0.81
N ASP A 385 34.23 24.18 1.47
CA ASP A 385 35.36 23.42 0.92
C ASP A 385 34.94 21.98 0.56
N SER A 386 34.13 21.34 1.40
CA SER A 386 33.65 19.97 1.16
C SER A 386 32.67 19.84 -0.03
N ILE A 387 32.04 20.94 -0.45
CA ILE A 387 31.05 20.94 -1.53
C ILE A 387 31.50 21.74 -2.76
N SER A 388 32.69 22.33 -2.72
CA SER A 388 33.28 23.03 -3.85
C SER A 388 33.42 22.09 -5.06
N GLY A 389 33.14 22.62 -6.25
CA GLY A 389 33.13 21.84 -7.50
C GLY A 389 31.90 20.93 -7.73
N ILE A 390 31.03 20.73 -6.74
CA ILE A 390 29.82 19.92 -6.90
C ILE A 390 28.77 20.69 -7.73
N LYS A 391 28.05 19.99 -8.60
CA LYS A 391 27.01 20.59 -9.48
C LYS A 391 25.59 20.59 -8.89
N SER A 392 25.43 20.05 -7.68
CA SER A 392 24.14 19.81 -7.02
C SER A 392 23.50 21.10 -6.49
N ALA A 393 22.48 21.59 -7.21
CA ALA A 393 21.69 22.74 -6.76
C ALA A 393 21.12 22.55 -5.34
N HIS A 394 20.71 21.32 -4.98
CA HIS A 394 20.15 21.05 -3.66
C HIS A 394 21.15 21.28 -2.51
N ALA A 395 22.39 20.81 -2.66
CA ALA A 395 23.42 20.97 -1.63
C ALA A 395 23.87 22.44 -1.53
N ILE A 396 24.08 23.08 -2.68
CA ILE A 396 24.50 24.47 -2.79
C ILE A 396 23.43 25.41 -2.20
N ASP A 397 22.15 25.23 -2.57
CA ASP A 397 21.06 26.06 -2.03
C ASP A 397 20.96 25.94 -0.51
N ARG A 398 21.16 24.72 0.04
CA ARG A 398 21.16 24.51 1.49
C ARG A 398 22.32 25.21 2.19
N PHE A 399 23.51 25.19 1.58
CA PHE A 399 24.65 25.95 2.07
C PHE A 399 24.35 27.46 2.06
N ASN A 400 23.85 27.99 0.95
CA ASN A 400 23.46 29.40 0.83
C ASN A 400 22.44 29.81 1.91
N VAL A 401 21.44 28.96 2.19
CA VAL A 401 20.46 29.21 3.26
C VAL A 401 21.12 29.27 4.65
N LEU A 402 22.16 28.48 4.92
CA LEU A 402 22.91 28.56 6.18
C LEU A 402 23.72 29.86 6.27
N CYS A 403 24.39 30.27 5.19
CA CYS A 403 25.08 31.57 5.13
C CYS A 403 24.12 32.74 5.35
N VAL A 404 22.96 32.72 4.69
CA VAL A 404 21.90 33.72 4.89
C VAL A 404 21.50 33.80 6.36
N LYS A 405 21.22 32.66 7.01
CA LYS A 405 20.88 32.62 8.44
C LYS A 405 21.98 33.20 9.31
N HIS A 406 23.23 32.85 9.04
CA HIS A 406 24.39 33.38 9.78
C HIS A 406 24.44 34.91 9.75
N TYR A 407 24.31 35.50 8.55
CA TYR A 407 24.33 36.95 8.42
C TYR A 407 23.12 37.63 9.07
N ILE A 408 21.92 37.02 9.00
CA ILE A 408 20.74 37.54 9.71
C ILE A 408 20.97 37.56 11.22
N GLU A 409 21.54 36.50 11.80
CA GLU A 409 21.85 36.43 13.25
C GLU A 409 22.88 37.50 13.67
N LYS A 410 23.77 37.91 12.76
CA LYS A 410 24.71 39.03 12.94
C LYS A 410 24.12 40.41 12.60
N ASN A 411 22.83 40.53 12.27
CA ASN A 411 22.17 41.74 11.77
C ASN A 411 22.78 42.31 10.46
N MET A 412 23.44 41.47 9.67
CA MET A 412 24.10 41.81 8.40
C MET A 412 23.19 41.50 7.20
N ARG A 413 21.98 42.10 7.19
CA ARG A 413 21.00 41.87 6.11
C ARG A 413 21.52 42.13 4.70
N PRO A 414 22.32 43.20 4.42
CA PRO A 414 22.87 43.42 3.08
C PRO A 414 23.71 42.24 2.57
N GLN A 415 24.52 41.63 3.44
CA GLN A 415 25.33 40.46 3.12
C GLN A 415 24.46 39.22 2.88
N ALA A 416 23.40 39.04 3.68
CA ALA A 416 22.41 37.97 3.43
C ALA A 416 21.77 38.10 2.04
N VAL A 417 21.42 39.32 1.60
CA VAL A 417 20.90 39.57 0.26
C VAL A 417 21.95 39.28 -0.82
N LYS A 418 23.22 39.69 -0.60
CA LYS A 418 24.34 39.37 -1.51
C LYS A 418 24.47 37.87 -1.74
N VAL A 419 24.38 37.04 -0.70
CA VAL A 419 24.43 35.56 -0.83
C VAL A 419 23.38 35.05 -1.81
N ILE A 420 22.13 35.53 -1.71
CA ILE A 420 21.06 35.08 -2.61
C ILE A 420 21.29 35.57 -4.04
N ASN A 421 21.76 36.81 -4.21
CA ASN A 421 22.05 37.37 -5.52
C ASN A 421 23.19 36.61 -6.22
N ILE A 422 24.22 36.17 -5.49
CA ILE A 422 25.25 35.27 -6.01
C ILE A 422 24.64 33.94 -6.46
N ALA A 423 23.78 33.32 -5.64
CA ALA A 423 23.13 32.05 -5.98
C ALA A 423 22.22 32.14 -7.23
N LEU A 424 21.66 33.33 -7.48
CA LEU A 424 20.86 33.68 -8.66
C LEU A 424 21.71 34.17 -9.86
N ARG A 425 23.05 34.13 -9.76
CA ARG A 425 24.00 34.58 -10.79
C ARG A 425 23.83 36.04 -11.22
N GLN A 426 23.58 36.92 -10.26
CA GLN A 426 23.65 38.36 -10.51
C GLN A 426 25.13 38.81 -10.49
N ASN A 427 25.60 39.42 -11.57
CA ASN A 427 27.00 39.82 -11.75
C ASN A 427 27.32 41.14 -11.02
N GLY A 428 28.61 41.37 -10.72
CA GLY A 428 29.13 42.67 -10.27
C GLY A 428 28.99 42.96 -8.78
N LEU A 429 28.92 41.93 -7.93
CA LEU A 429 28.80 42.09 -6.48
C LEU A 429 30.19 42.21 -5.82
N SER A 430 30.35 43.12 -4.86
CA SER A 430 31.57 43.21 -4.07
C SER A 430 31.64 42.08 -3.03
N LEU A 431 32.77 41.37 -2.99
CA LEU A 431 33.04 40.21 -2.13
C LEU A 431 33.97 40.62 -0.98
N ASP A 432 33.39 41.37 -0.07
CA ASP A 432 34.12 42.10 0.96
C ASP A 432 34.55 41.21 2.15
N ASP A 433 34.00 40.00 2.25
CA ASP A 433 34.28 39.06 3.35
C ASP A 433 34.57 37.64 2.86
N PHE A 434 35.27 36.87 3.71
CA PHE A 434 35.73 35.51 3.44
C PHE A 434 34.58 34.57 3.04
N LEU A 435 33.44 34.67 3.74
CA LEU A 435 32.32 33.78 3.51
C LEU A 435 31.61 34.08 2.19
N LEU A 436 31.50 35.34 1.75
CA LEU A 436 30.99 35.72 0.44
C LEU A 436 31.86 35.18 -0.70
N GLN A 437 33.19 35.17 -0.52
CA GLN A 437 34.11 34.55 -1.49
C GLN A 437 33.85 33.04 -1.61
N LYS A 438 33.67 32.35 -0.47
CA LYS A 438 33.29 30.92 -0.45
C LYS A 438 31.93 30.66 -1.07
N VAL A 439 30.96 31.54 -0.85
CA VAL A 439 29.64 31.48 -1.50
C VAL A 439 29.77 31.59 -3.02
N GLU A 440 30.57 32.52 -3.53
CA GLU A 440 30.81 32.63 -4.97
C GLU A 440 31.46 31.36 -5.55
N GLU A 441 32.50 30.86 -4.88
CA GLU A 441 33.23 29.64 -5.28
C GLU A 441 32.28 28.45 -5.46
N VAL A 442 31.46 28.17 -4.44
CA VAL A 442 30.51 27.05 -4.43
C VAL A 442 29.41 27.24 -5.50
N ASN A 443 28.92 28.46 -5.71
CA ASN A 443 27.84 28.72 -6.66
C ASN A 443 28.27 28.71 -8.13
N ARG A 444 29.58 28.82 -8.43
CA ARG A 444 30.12 28.78 -9.80
C ARG A 444 29.66 27.56 -10.59
N HIS A 445 29.51 26.42 -9.92
CA HIS A 445 29.13 25.14 -10.54
C HIS A 445 27.65 24.77 -10.36
N ARG A 446 26.84 25.63 -9.74
CA ARG A 446 25.42 25.40 -9.49
C ARG A 446 24.63 25.26 -10.80
N ILE A 447 23.94 24.14 -11.00
CA ILE A 447 23.04 23.93 -12.15
C ILE A 447 21.70 24.63 -11.91
N ALA A 448 21.30 25.53 -12.81
CA ALA A 448 20.07 26.34 -12.70
C ALA A 448 18.82 25.70 -13.37
N GLU A 449 18.91 24.46 -13.85
CA GLU A 449 17.93 23.84 -14.76
C GLU A 449 16.52 23.65 -14.19
N LYS A 450 16.34 23.60 -12.86
CA LYS A 450 15.01 23.39 -12.25
C LYS A 450 14.45 24.70 -11.70
N PRO A 451 13.34 25.24 -12.25
CA PRO A 451 12.74 26.52 -11.85
C PRO A 451 12.47 26.62 -10.34
N ILE A 452 12.05 25.53 -9.72
CA ILE A 452 11.69 25.47 -8.29
C ILE A 452 12.81 25.90 -7.34
N HIS A 453 14.08 25.73 -7.72
CA HIS A 453 15.21 26.16 -6.89
C HIS A 453 15.35 27.68 -6.88
N ASN A 454 15.17 28.32 -8.04
CA ASN A 454 15.23 29.77 -8.16
C ASN A 454 13.99 30.43 -7.54
N GLU A 455 12.80 29.82 -7.66
CA GLU A 455 11.58 30.28 -6.98
C GLU A 455 11.76 30.34 -5.46
N ARG A 456 12.36 29.30 -4.86
CA ARG A 456 12.64 29.26 -3.42
C ARG A 456 13.64 30.33 -2.96
N LEU A 457 14.69 30.54 -3.74
CA LEU A 457 15.68 31.59 -3.45
C LEU A 457 15.05 32.99 -3.58
N ASN A 458 14.20 33.21 -4.59
CA ASN A 458 13.45 34.46 -4.75
C ASN A 458 12.47 34.70 -3.60
N TYR A 459 11.75 33.66 -3.15
CA TYR A 459 10.88 33.75 -1.98
C TYR A 459 11.67 34.11 -0.70
N LEU A 460 12.84 33.51 -0.51
CA LEU A 460 13.71 33.88 0.61
C LEU A 460 14.20 35.33 0.47
N ARG A 461 14.51 35.79 -0.75
CA ARG A 461 14.93 37.16 -1.02
C ARG A 461 13.84 38.17 -0.69
N THR A 462 12.59 37.91 -1.05
CA THR A 462 11.47 38.80 -0.72
C THR A 462 11.30 38.91 0.80
N GLN A 463 11.43 37.81 1.54
CA GLN A 463 11.40 37.82 3.01
C GLN A 463 12.55 38.60 3.68
N LEU A 464 13.61 38.96 2.95
CA LEU A 464 14.70 39.79 3.48
C LEU A 464 14.49 41.29 3.21
N PHE A 465 13.64 41.63 2.26
CA PHE A 465 13.27 43.00 1.93
C PHE A 465 12.05 43.49 2.71
N ASP A 466 11.17 42.55 3.11
CA ASP A 466 10.12 42.75 4.10
C ASP A 466 10.71 42.79 5.53
#